data_AF-A0A8J5C2X5-F1
#
_entry.id   AF-A0A8J5C2X5-F1
#
_cell.length_a   1.000
_cell.length_b   1.000
_cell.length_c   1.000
_cell.angle_alpha   90.00
_cell.angle_beta   90.00
_cell.angle_gamma   90.00
#
_symmetry.space_group_name_H-M   'P 1'
#
loop_
_entity.id
_entity.type
_entity.pdbx_description
1 polymer ?
#
loop_
_entity_poly.entity_id
_entity_poly.type
_entity_poly.pdbx_seq_one_letter_code
_entity_poly.pdbx_strand_id
1 'polypeptide(L)'
;MLSCTDAQIWGLRSINSVMMHISVGRSKRVDIRDITIVAPDESPNTDGIHVQQSQFVSIRNSIIGTGDDCVSLSEGAEDITIRNVKCGPGHGISIGSLGKKGSRATASNIHVSNCTLTKTTNGGGSGFASNISFVDITMNDVRYPIIIDQYYCPHSECDAQASAVEVRDVKYIGVTGSSTREVAIALNCSQSVPCSGIVMDSVNLWSSNEGEEVRSHCIGADGYAMNQVTPAVSCLTQRNLAT
;
A
#
# COMPACT_ATOMS: atom_id res chain seq x y z
N MET A 1 -19.01 -6.22 7.43
CA MET A 1 -20.08 -5.68 6.58
C MET A 1 -20.06 -6.39 5.25
N LEU A 2 -21.20 -6.90 4.79
CA LEU A 2 -21.29 -7.67 3.55
C LEU A 2 -22.53 -7.24 2.78
N SER A 3 -22.37 -6.90 1.50
CA SER A 3 -23.48 -6.49 0.63
C SER A 3 -24.23 -5.25 1.14
N CYS A 4 -23.52 -4.32 1.79
CA CYS A 4 -24.11 -3.08 2.30
C CYS A 4 -24.05 -1.97 1.24
N THR A 5 -25.07 -1.12 1.21
CA THR A 5 -25.08 0.11 0.41
C THR A 5 -25.41 1.29 1.32
N ASP A 6 -24.73 2.43 1.15
CA ASP A 6 -24.96 3.65 1.95
C ASP A 6 -24.78 3.43 3.46
N ALA A 7 -23.61 2.92 3.83
CA ALA A 7 -23.35 2.50 5.19
C ALA A 7 -22.23 3.31 5.85
N GLN A 8 -22.32 3.51 7.16
CA GLN A 8 -21.37 4.31 7.92
C GLN A 8 -20.92 3.57 9.18
N ILE A 9 -19.61 3.59 9.43
CA ILE A 9 -19.02 3.22 10.73
C ILE A 9 -18.28 4.44 11.25
N TRP A 10 -18.58 4.86 12.48
CA TRP A 10 -17.93 6.01 13.07
C TRP A 10 -17.73 5.85 14.57
N GLY A 11 -16.66 6.43 15.11
CA GLY A 11 -16.41 6.49 16.55
C GLY A 11 -16.14 5.14 17.23
N LEU A 12 -15.99 4.06 16.46
CA LEU A 12 -15.78 2.72 16.98
C LEU A 12 -14.36 2.57 17.54
N ARG A 13 -14.23 1.90 18.69
CA ARG A 13 -12.97 1.37 19.19
C ARG A 13 -13.01 -0.17 19.18
N SER A 14 -12.11 -0.80 18.43
CA SER A 14 -11.99 -2.26 18.33
C SER A 14 -10.64 -2.72 18.86
N ILE A 15 -10.61 -3.74 19.70
CA ILE A 15 -9.41 -4.17 20.46
C ILE A 15 -9.24 -5.68 20.37
N ASN A 16 -8.04 -6.14 20.05
CA ASN A 16 -7.61 -7.54 20.07
C ASN A 16 -8.58 -8.50 19.35
N SER A 17 -8.92 -8.17 18.10
CA SER A 17 -9.67 -9.10 17.26
C SER A 17 -8.84 -10.37 17.03
N VAL A 18 -9.49 -11.51 16.94
CA VAL A 18 -8.82 -12.80 16.66
C VAL A 18 -8.43 -12.96 15.18
N MET A 19 -8.91 -12.06 14.32
CA MET A 19 -8.56 -11.91 12.91
C MET A 19 -8.73 -10.43 12.52
N MET A 20 -9.15 -10.13 11.28
CA MET A 20 -9.53 -8.80 10.81
C MET A 20 -10.51 -8.10 11.77
N HIS A 21 -10.29 -6.81 12.03
CA HIS A 21 -11.18 -6.00 12.88
C HIS A 21 -12.44 -5.54 12.13
N ILE A 22 -12.29 -5.06 10.89
CA ILE A 22 -13.40 -4.63 10.04
C ILE A 22 -13.20 -5.24 8.65
N SER A 23 -14.21 -5.95 8.16
CA SER A 23 -14.25 -6.43 6.78
C SER A 23 -15.38 -5.75 6.02
N VAL A 24 -15.08 -5.20 4.83
CA VAL A 24 -16.02 -4.58 3.90
C VAL A 24 -16.01 -5.41 2.62
N GLY A 25 -17.04 -6.24 2.45
CA GLY A 25 -17.18 -7.12 1.29
C GLY A 25 -18.40 -6.76 0.46
N ARG A 26 -18.29 -6.80 -0.88
CA ARG A 26 -19.42 -6.66 -1.81
C ARG A 26 -20.28 -5.41 -1.57
N SER A 27 -19.68 -4.33 -1.09
CA SER A 27 -20.41 -3.16 -0.58
C SER A 27 -20.19 -1.92 -1.46
N LYS A 28 -21.09 -0.95 -1.36
CA LYS A 28 -21.02 0.30 -2.14
C LYS A 28 -21.32 1.52 -1.27
N ARG A 29 -20.55 2.62 -1.43
CA ARG A 29 -20.74 3.86 -0.64
C ARG A 29 -20.66 3.58 0.87
N VAL A 30 -19.46 3.26 1.33
CA VAL A 30 -19.18 2.99 2.75
C VAL A 30 -18.25 4.07 3.28
N ASP A 31 -18.64 4.76 4.36
CA ASP A 31 -17.79 5.74 5.06
C ASP A 31 -17.38 5.19 6.44
N ILE A 32 -16.08 4.98 6.63
CA ILE A 32 -15.47 4.56 7.89
C ILE A 32 -14.63 5.73 8.40
N ARG A 33 -14.97 6.28 9.55
CA ARG A 33 -14.28 7.47 10.07
C ARG A 33 -14.13 7.53 11.57
N ASP A 34 -13.11 8.24 12.02
CA ASP A 34 -12.91 8.57 13.43
C ASP A 34 -12.89 7.30 14.32
N ILE A 35 -12.29 6.22 13.81
CA ILE A 35 -12.20 4.94 14.53
C ILE A 35 -10.81 4.72 15.14
N THR A 36 -10.75 3.84 16.14
CA THR A 36 -9.50 3.36 16.74
C THR A 36 -9.45 1.83 16.72
N ILE A 37 -8.43 1.26 16.11
CA ILE A 37 -8.17 -0.18 16.08
C ILE A 37 -6.84 -0.45 16.79
N VAL A 38 -6.85 -1.43 17.71
CA VAL A 38 -5.66 -1.84 18.46
C VAL A 38 -5.57 -3.36 18.52
N ALA A 39 -4.49 -3.92 18.01
CA ALA A 39 -4.04 -5.28 18.25
C ALA A 39 -2.51 -5.31 18.45
N PRO A 40 -1.95 -6.35 19.08
CA PRO A 40 -0.50 -6.50 19.27
C PRO A 40 0.24 -6.66 17.93
N ASP A 41 1.50 -6.21 17.84
CA ASP A 41 2.28 -6.27 16.58
C ASP A 41 2.59 -7.71 16.16
N GLU A 42 2.70 -8.59 17.16
CA GLU A 42 3.05 -9.99 17.00
C GLU A 42 1.82 -10.86 16.67
N SER A 43 0.65 -10.26 16.52
CA SER A 43 -0.62 -10.95 16.29
C SER A 43 -0.93 -11.07 14.79
N PRO A 44 -0.64 -12.22 14.16
CA PRO A 44 -0.78 -12.36 12.70
C PRO A 44 -2.24 -12.26 12.28
N ASN A 45 -2.48 -11.78 11.05
CA ASN A 45 -3.80 -11.74 10.42
C ASN A 45 -4.85 -10.89 11.15
N THR A 46 -4.39 -9.91 11.94
CA THR A 46 -5.24 -8.95 12.65
C THR A 46 -5.48 -7.68 11.84
N ASP A 47 -5.73 -7.80 10.52
CA ASP A 47 -5.89 -6.64 9.64
C ASP A 47 -6.89 -5.63 10.21
N GLY A 48 -6.59 -4.34 10.10
CA GLY A 48 -7.46 -3.29 10.61
C GLY A 48 -8.75 -3.20 9.82
N ILE A 49 -8.65 -2.73 8.58
CA ILE A 49 -9.78 -2.65 7.64
C ILE A 49 -9.43 -3.41 6.37
N HIS A 50 -10.16 -4.50 6.13
CA HIS A 50 -10.07 -5.25 4.89
C HIS A 50 -11.20 -4.88 3.93
N VAL A 51 -10.88 -4.52 2.70
CA VAL A 51 -11.85 -4.16 1.65
C VAL A 51 -11.70 -5.09 0.46
N GLN A 52 -12.80 -5.72 0.05
CA GLN A 52 -12.85 -6.59 -1.12
C GLN A 52 -14.17 -6.40 -1.88
N GLN A 53 -14.11 -6.52 -3.21
CA GLN A 53 -15.27 -6.46 -4.10
C GLN A 53 -16.20 -5.26 -3.80
N SER A 54 -15.64 -4.10 -3.47
CA SER A 54 -16.40 -2.95 -2.96
C SER A 54 -16.00 -1.67 -3.66
N GLN A 55 -16.96 -0.75 -3.82
CA GLN A 55 -16.79 0.49 -4.57
C GLN A 55 -17.19 1.72 -3.74
N PHE A 56 -16.49 2.85 -3.93
CA PHE A 56 -16.76 4.11 -3.20
C PHE A 56 -16.64 3.94 -1.69
N VAL A 57 -15.49 3.43 -1.24
CA VAL A 57 -15.18 3.27 0.19
C VAL A 57 -14.26 4.40 0.64
N SER A 58 -14.66 5.11 1.69
CA SER A 58 -13.90 6.19 2.33
C SER A 58 -13.45 5.73 3.71
N ILE A 59 -12.15 5.78 3.98
CA ILE A 59 -11.55 5.51 5.29
C ILE A 59 -10.79 6.76 5.73
N ARG A 60 -11.21 7.39 6.84
CA ARG A 60 -10.63 8.69 7.22
C ARG A 60 -10.48 8.95 8.71
N ASN A 61 -9.50 9.76 9.08
CA ASN A 61 -9.30 10.26 10.45
C ASN A 61 -9.19 9.15 11.51
N SER A 62 -8.50 8.06 11.19
CA SER A 62 -8.49 6.86 12.03
C SER A 62 -7.08 6.54 12.54
N ILE A 63 -7.03 5.85 13.68
CA ILE A 63 -5.79 5.32 14.27
C ILE A 63 -5.89 3.81 14.25
N ILE A 64 -4.95 3.14 13.58
CA ILE A 64 -4.97 1.70 13.38
C ILE A 64 -3.59 1.15 13.70
N GLY A 65 -3.51 0.32 14.74
CA GLY A 65 -2.32 -0.47 15.07
C GLY A 65 -2.70 -1.94 15.17
N THR A 66 -1.98 -2.78 14.45
CA THR A 66 -2.29 -4.21 14.25
C THR A 66 -1.00 -5.02 14.14
N GLY A 67 -1.10 -6.35 14.10
CA GLY A 67 0.01 -7.22 13.74
C GLY A 67 0.08 -7.60 12.25
N ASP A 68 -0.88 -7.10 11.47
CA ASP A 68 -0.94 -7.25 10.01
C ASP A 68 -1.30 -5.90 9.36
N ASP A 69 -1.88 -5.88 8.16
CA ASP A 69 -2.22 -4.66 7.42
C ASP A 69 -3.13 -3.70 8.21
N CYS A 70 -2.81 -2.41 8.23
CA CYS A 70 -3.75 -1.41 8.77
C CYS A 70 -4.98 -1.29 7.87
N VAL A 71 -4.74 -1.25 6.57
CA VAL A 71 -5.77 -1.31 5.53
C VAL A 71 -5.30 -2.24 4.43
N SER A 72 -6.06 -3.30 4.16
CA SER A 72 -5.81 -4.22 3.05
C SER A 72 -6.90 -4.11 2.00
N LEU A 73 -6.52 -3.86 0.74
CA LEU A 73 -7.41 -3.73 -0.41
C LEU A 73 -7.19 -4.91 -1.35
N SER A 74 -8.17 -5.80 -1.48
CA SER A 74 -8.07 -7.00 -2.32
C SER A 74 -8.92 -6.89 -3.58
N GLU A 75 -9.07 -8.00 -4.30
CA GLU A 75 -9.78 -8.09 -5.58
C GLU A 75 -11.13 -7.36 -5.57
N GLY A 76 -11.36 -6.54 -6.60
CA GLY A 76 -12.58 -5.78 -6.82
C GLY A 76 -12.71 -4.54 -5.94
N ALA A 77 -11.63 -4.04 -5.32
CA ALA A 77 -11.61 -2.76 -4.64
C ALA A 77 -11.46 -1.61 -5.66
N GLU A 78 -12.48 -0.76 -5.78
CA GLU A 78 -12.53 0.32 -6.77
C GLU A 78 -12.99 1.64 -6.13
N ASP A 79 -12.44 2.77 -6.56
CA ASP A 79 -12.81 4.10 -6.07
C ASP A 79 -12.68 4.21 -4.54
N ILE A 80 -11.47 3.93 -4.04
CA ILE A 80 -11.17 3.87 -2.61
C ILE A 80 -10.40 5.13 -2.21
N THR A 81 -10.83 5.77 -1.13
CA THR A 81 -10.11 6.91 -0.53
C THR A 81 -9.68 6.57 0.89
N ILE A 82 -8.39 6.68 1.18
CA ILE A 82 -7.81 6.55 2.50
C ILE A 82 -7.14 7.88 2.84
N ARG A 83 -7.60 8.59 3.89
CA ARG A 83 -7.08 9.92 4.19
C ARG A 83 -6.91 10.18 5.67
N ASN A 84 -5.80 10.79 6.08
CA ASN A 84 -5.59 11.15 7.49
C ASN A 84 -5.66 9.93 8.41
N VAL A 85 -4.97 8.85 8.04
CA VAL A 85 -4.88 7.62 8.83
C VAL A 85 -3.49 7.53 9.45
N LYS A 86 -3.46 7.29 10.76
CA LYS A 86 -2.24 6.91 11.50
C LYS A 86 -2.21 5.40 11.59
N CYS A 87 -1.30 4.79 10.84
CA CYS A 87 -1.12 3.36 10.75
C CYS A 87 0.18 2.98 11.48
N GLY A 88 0.13 2.01 12.38
CA GLY A 88 1.33 1.57 13.06
C GLY A 88 1.16 1.17 14.52
N PRO A 89 1.78 0.07 14.97
CA PRO A 89 2.55 -0.91 14.17
C PRO A 89 1.66 -1.72 13.21
N GLY A 90 2.25 -2.57 12.35
CA GLY A 90 1.53 -3.46 11.43
C GLY A 90 2.21 -3.62 10.08
N HIS A 91 1.48 -3.98 9.03
CA HIS A 91 2.03 -4.15 7.68
C HIS A 91 1.86 -2.94 6.76
N GLY A 92 1.16 -1.89 7.21
CA GLY A 92 0.98 -0.66 6.43
C GLY A 92 -0.37 -0.59 5.72
N ILE A 93 -0.40 0.09 4.57
CA ILE A 93 -1.56 0.13 3.67
C ILE A 93 -1.19 -0.70 2.45
N SER A 94 -1.88 -1.82 2.25
CA SER A 94 -1.53 -2.82 1.25
C SER A 94 -2.62 -2.96 0.20
N ILE A 95 -2.22 -3.05 -1.06
CA ILE A 95 -3.08 -3.38 -2.20
C ILE A 95 -2.66 -4.78 -2.66
N GLY A 96 -3.56 -5.74 -2.51
CA GLY A 96 -3.36 -7.15 -2.77
C GLY A 96 -3.59 -8.03 -1.54
N SER A 97 -3.22 -9.32 -1.61
CA SER A 97 -2.75 -10.01 -2.82
C SER A 97 -3.86 -10.12 -3.88
N LEU A 98 -3.51 -9.96 -5.16
CA LEU A 98 -4.45 -10.11 -6.28
C LEU A 98 -3.94 -11.22 -7.23
N GLY A 99 -4.79 -11.64 -8.17
CA GLY A 99 -4.45 -12.65 -9.19
C GLY A 99 -4.56 -14.10 -8.70
N LYS A 100 -5.18 -14.31 -7.53
CA LYS A 100 -5.39 -15.66 -6.97
C LYS A 100 -6.13 -16.54 -7.99
N LYS A 101 -5.54 -17.70 -8.30
CA LYS A 101 -6.06 -18.70 -9.27
C LYS A 101 -6.25 -18.17 -10.70
N GLY A 102 -5.43 -17.21 -11.14
CA GLY A 102 -5.51 -16.65 -12.50
C GLY A 102 -6.77 -15.81 -12.76
N SER A 103 -7.47 -15.38 -11.69
CA SER A 103 -8.56 -14.42 -11.78
C SER A 103 -8.05 -13.07 -12.30
N ARG A 104 -8.86 -12.40 -13.14
CA ARG A 104 -8.65 -10.99 -13.51
C ARG A 104 -9.02 -10.11 -12.32
N ALA A 105 -8.17 -10.12 -11.29
CA ALA A 105 -8.41 -9.38 -10.06
C ALA A 105 -8.01 -7.92 -10.24
N THR A 106 -8.99 -7.02 -10.19
CA THR A 106 -8.78 -5.58 -10.39
C THR A 106 -8.77 -4.84 -9.05
N ALA A 107 -7.86 -3.89 -8.91
CA ALA A 107 -7.88 -2.82 -7.92
C ALA A 107 -7.58 -1.51 -8.64
N SER A 108 -8.45 -0.52 -8.53
CA SER A 108 -8.29 0.70 -9.32
C SER A 108 -8.88 1.95 -8.68
N ASN A 109 -8.34 3.11 -9.06
CA ASN A 109 -8.75 4.42 -8.55
C ASN A 109 -8.65 4.48 -7.03
N ILE A 110 -7.43 4.27 -6.52
CA ILE A 110 -7.15 4.25 -5.08
C ILE A 110 -6.34 5.49 -4.73
N HIS A 111 -6.84 6.27 -3.78
CA HIS A 111 -6.20 7.51 -3.35
C HIS A 111 -5.91 7.45 -1.84
N VAL A 112 -4.62 7.33 -1.52
CA VAL A 112 -4.09 7.37 -0.15
C VAL A 112 -3.44 8.74 0.06
N SER A 113 -3.88 9.49 1.07
CA SER A 113 -3.36 10.85 1.28
C SER A 113 -3.23 11.28 2.74
N ASN A 114 -2.19 12.05 3.05
CA ASN A 114 -1.95 12.63 4.37
C ASN A 114 -1.97 11.54 5.47
N CYS A 115 -1.24 10.45 5.26
CA CYS A 115 -1.18 9.32 6.20
C CYS A 115 0.19 9.24 6.86
N THR A 116 0.23 8.71 8.07
CA THR A 116 1.49 8.44 8.78
C THR A 116 1.59 6.94 9.04
N LEU A 117 2.65 6.32 8.55
CA LEU A 117 2.98 4.91 8.79
C LEU A 117 4.13 4.87 9.79
N THR A 118 3.94 4.23 10.93
CA THR A 118 4.93 4.16 12.01
C THR A 118 5.20 2.71 12.38
N LYS A 119 6.46 2.27 12.33
CA LYS A 119 6.87 0.90 12.67
C LYS A 119 6.07 -0.16 11.91
N THR A 120 5.78 0.10 10.64
CA THR A 120 5.11 -0.86 9.77
C THR A 120 6.13 -1.69 8.98
N THR A 121 5.74 -2.87 8.49
CA THR A 121 6.64 -3.71 7.70
C THR A 121 6.67 -3.34 6.22
N ASN A 122 5.53 -3.05 5.58
CA ASN A 122 5.41 -2.89 4.12
C ASN A 122 4.53 -1.69 3.68
N GLY A 123 4.32 -1.56 2.35
CA GLY A 123 3.45 -0.55 1.74
C GLY A 123 2.70 -0.96 0.44
N GLY A 124 2.66 -2.24 0.00
CA GLY A 124 1.91 -2.66 -1.21
C GLY A 124 2.24 -4.05 -1.82
N GLY A 125 1.31 -4.66 -2.60
CA GLY A 125 1.35 -6.03 -3.18
C GLY A 125 0.88 -6.18 -4.66
N SER A 126 0.78 -7.42 -5.16
CA SER A 126 0.66 -7.83 -6.59
C SER A 126 -0.76 -7.86 -7.16
N GLY A 127 -0.96 -7.52 -8.47
CA GLY A 127 -2.28 -7.53 -9.11
C GLY A 127 -2.54 -6.63 -10.33
N PHE A 128 -3.79 -6.63 -10.87
CA PHE A 128 -4.17 -5.62 -11.85
C PHE A 128 -4.47 -4.39 -11.04
N ALA A 129 -3.49 -3.52 -10.92
CA ALA A 129 -3.49 -2.39 -10.02
C ALA A 129 -3.29 -1.14 -10.86
N SER A 130 -4.30 -0.29 -10.97
CA SER A 130 -4.23 0.86 -11.86
C SER A 130 -4.75 2.15 -11.25
N ASN A 131 -4.14 3.28 -11.62
CA ASN A 131 -4.53 4.61 -11.14
C ASN A 131 -4.55 4.69 -9.60
N ILE A 132 -3.37 4.53 -9.01
CA ILE A 132 -3.17 4.53 -7.56
C ILE A 132 -2.29 5.71 -7.21
N SER A 133 -2.62 6.44 -6.14
CA SER A 133 -1.79 7.55 -5.67
C SER A 133 -1.60 7.51 -4.17
N PHE A 134 -0.35 7.64 -3.74
CA PHE A 134 0.09 7.90 -2.38
C PHE A 134 0.62 9.34 -2.32
N VAL A 135 -0.07 10.22 -1.60
CA VAL A 135 0.22 11.66 -1.57
C VAL A 135 0.44 12.11 -0.12
N ASP A 136 1.50 12.85 0.14
CA ASP A 136 1.81 13.38 1.48
C ASP A 136 1.86 12.26 2.55
N ILE A 137 2.76 11.30 2.36
CA ILE A 137 2.91 10.15 3.28
C ILE A 137 4.13 10.34 4.15
N THR A 138 3.93 10.27 5.47
CA THR A 138 5.03 10.29 6.44
C THR A 138 5.36 8.87 6.89
N MET A 139 6.63 8.47 6.79
CA MET A 139 7.14 7.16 7.20
C MET A 139 8.03 7.29 8.44
N ASN A 140 7.73 6.58 9.51
CA ASN A 140 8.54 6.57 10.72
C ASN A 140 8.98 5.14 11.04
N ASP A 141 10.26 4.84 10.88
CA ASP A 141 10.85 3.53 11.15
C ASP A 141 10.14 2.38 10.41
N VAL A 142 9.80 2.63 9.14
CA VAL A 142 9.11 1.64 8.31
C VAL A 142 10.13 0.66 7.73
N ARG A 143 9.88 -0.65 7.81
CA ARG A 143 10.85 -1.65 7.35
C ARG A 143 11.09 -1.57 5.85
N TYR A 144 10.02 -1.47 5.05
CA TYR A 144 10.12 -1.26 3.61
C TYR A 144 9.10 -0.19 3.17
N PRO A 145 9.50 1.09 3.13
CA PRO A 145 8.59 2.21 2.87
C PRO A 145 7.77 2.11 1.58
N ILE A 146 8.41 1.77 0.45
CA ILE A 146 7.74 1.65 -0.85
C ILE A 146 8.07 0.29 -1.46
N ILE A 147 7.05 -0.55 -1.66
CA ILE A 147 7.17 -1.84 -2.34
C ILE A 147 6.10 -1.98 -3.42
N ILE A 148 6.51 -2.40 -4.61
CA ILE A 148 5.68 -3.10 -5.59
C ILE A 148 6.35 -4.45 -5.83
N ASP A 149 5.66 -5.55 -5.53
CA ASP A 149 6.23 -6.89 -5.70
C ASP A 149 5.27 -7.81 -6.47
N GLN A 150 5.49 -7.94 -7.77
CA GLN A 150 4.75 -8.88 -8.63
C GLN A 150 5.22 -10.34 -8.43
N TYR A 151 6.26 -10.58 -7.62
CA TYR A 151 6.78 -11.91 -7.29
C TYR A 151 6.33 -12.40 -5.91
N TYR A 152 5.42 -11.67 -5.27
CA TYR A 152 4.92 -12.02 -3.94
C TYR A 152 4.32 -13.43 -3.92
N CYS A 153 4.96 -14.32 -3.16
CA CYS A 153 4.64 -15.73 -3.08
C CYS A 153 4.74 -16.19 -1.61
N PRO A 154 3.68 -16.03 -0.81
CA PRO A 154 3.70 -16.35 0.62
C PRO A 154 3.56 -17.86 0.90
N HIS A 155 3.43 -18.69 -0.13
CA HIS A 155 3.26 -20.14 -0.02
C HIS A 155 4.33 -20.86 -0.86
N SER A 156 4.73 -22.06 -0.46
CA SER A 156 5.80 -22.82 -1.12
C SER A 156 5.50 -23.27 -2.56
N GLU A 157 4.24 -23.20 -2.99
CA GLU A 157 3.77 -23.61 -4.31
C GLU A 157 3.18 -22.41 -5.04
N CYS A 158 4.01 -21.70 -5.79
CA CYS A 158 3.56 -20.75 -6.79
C CYS A 158 3.87 -21.35 -8.15
N ASP A 159 2.85 -21.62 -8.96
CA ASP A 159 3.03 -22.03 -10.35
C ASP A 159 3.96 -21.03 -11.04
N ALA A 160 4.87 -21.52 -11.89
CA ALA A 160 5.71 -20.67 -12.74
C ALA A 160 4.81 -19.59 -13.36
N GLN A 161 5.04 -18.33 -13.00
CA GLN A 161 4.12 -17.21 -13.22
C GLN A 161 3.70 -17.09 -14.69
N ALA A 162 2.64 -17.78 -15.08
CA ALA A 162 2.18 -17.84 -16.47
C ALA A 162 1.58 -16.50 -16.92
N SER A 163 1.16 -15.66 -15.97
CA SER A 163 0.71 -14.29 -16.20
C SER A 163 0.94 -13.45 -14.94
N ALA A 164 2.00 -12.64 -14.92
CA ALA A 164 2.16 -11.59 -13.91
C ALA A 164 1.03 -10.56 -14.08
N VAL A 165 0.67 -9.90 -12.98
CA VAL A 165 -0.53 -9.07 -12.98
C VAL A 165 -0.18 -7.61 -13.25
N GLU A 166 -0.85 -6.96 -14.19
CA GLU A 166 -0.47 -5.64 -14.72
C GLU A 166 -0.63 -4.50 -13.69
N VAL A 167 0.49 -3.85 -13.35
CA VAL A 167 0.49 -2.66 -12.50
C VAL A 167 0.77 -1.43 -13.35
N ARG A 168 -0.12 -0.43 -13.33
CA ARG A 168 0.09 0.81 -14.08
C ARG A 168 -0.38 2.07 -13.36
N ASP A 169 0.17 3.21 -13.75
CA ASP A 169 -0.28 4.52 -13.28
C ASP A 169 -0.28 4.65 -11.74
N VAL A 170 0.83 4.22 -11.10
CA VAL A 170 1.02 4.32 -9.64
C VAL A 170 1.89 5.54 -9.33
N LYS A 171 1.42 6.40 -8.43
CA LYS A 171 2.08 7.66 -8.08
C LYS A 171 2.44 7.71 -6.60
N TYR A 172 3.66 8.12 -6.30
CA TYR A 172 4.14 8.46 -4.96
C TYR A 172 4.58 9.92 -4.99
N ILE A 173 3.87 10.78 -4.26
CA ILE A 173 4.07 12.24 -4.30
C ILE A 173 4.22 12.74 -2.86
N GLY A 174 5.35 13.40 -2.54
CA GLY A 174 5.56 13.93 -1.18
C GLY A 174 5.67 12.83 -0.12
N VAL A 175 6.40 11.75 -0.41
CA VAL A 175 6.65 10.67 0.55
C VAL A 175 7.95 10.97 1.29
N THR A 176 7.90 11.13 2.62
CA THR A 176 9.08 11.49 3.42
C THR A 176 9.20 10.61 4.65
N GLY A 177 10.41 10.22 5.04
CA GLY A 177 10.57 9.48 6.29
C GLY A 177 11.76 8.53 6.39
N SER A 178 11.75 7.69 7.42
CA SER A 178 12.83 6.77 7.72
C SER A 178 12.51 5.31 7.37
N SER A 179 13.56 4.57 6.98
CA SER A 179 13.53 3.13 6.79
C SER A 179 14.45 2.41 7.77
N THR A 180 13.99 1.27 8.31
CA THR A 180 14.84 0.40 9.14
C THR A 180 15.63 -0.63 8.33
N ARG A 181 15.56 -0.58 6.99
CA ARG A 181 16.33 -1.43 6.08
C ARG A 181 17.05 -0.60 5.04
N GLU A 182 18.14 -1.19 4.55
CA GLU A 182 18.94 -0.62 3.47
C GLU A 182 18.10 -0.39 2.20
N VAL A 183 17.23 -1.32 1.81
CA VAL A 183 16.35 -1.17 0.64
C VAL A 183 15.07 -0.46 1.04
N ALA A 184 15.00 0.86 0.82
CA ALA A 184 13.82 1.66 1.16
C ALA A 184 12.76 1.70 0.05
N ILE A 185 13.18 1.51 -1.21
CA ILE A 185 12.30 1.47 -2.39
C ILE A 185 12.57 0.17 -3.14
N ALA A 186 11.56 -0.68 -3.30
CA ALA A 186 11.64 -1.92 -4.06
C ALA A 186 10.54 -1.99 -5.13
N LEU A 187 10.92 -1.88 -6.40
CA LEU A 187 10.04 -2.09 -7.54
C LEU A 187 10.43 -3.40 -8.22
N ASN A 188 9.72 -4.47 -7.88
CA ASN A 188 10.01 -5.83 -8.32
C ASN A 188 8.93 -6.30 -9.29
N CYS A 189 9.05 -5.86 -10.54
CA CYS A 189 8.06 -6.11 -11.58
C CYS A 189 8.56 -7.15 -12.60
N SER A 190 7.64 -7.96 -13.11
CA SER A 190 7.83 -8.97 -14.12
C SER A 190 8.33 -8.37 -15.42
N GLN A 191 9.34 -9.01 -16.02
CA GLN A 191 9.83 -8.63 -17.34
C GLN A 191 8.83 -8.94 -18.46
N SER A 192 7.92 -9.91 -18.25
CA SER A 192 6.88 -10.26 -19.24
C SER A 192 5.64 -9.37 -19.13
N VAL A 193 5.39 -8.78 -17.96
CA VAL A 193 4.29 -7.85 -17.68
C VAL A 193 4.81 -6.69 -16.83
N PRO A 194 5.64 -5.80 -17.41
CA PRO A 194 6.30 -4.75 -16.66
C PRO A 194 5.31 -3.75 -16.07
N CYS A 195 5.69 -3.16 -14.95
CA CYS A 195 4.97 -2.03 -14.38
C CYS A 195 5.18 -0.80 -15.26
N SER A 196 4.14 0.01 -15.48
CA SER A 196 4.23 1.19 -16.36
C SER A 196 3.59 2.43 -15.74
N GLY A 197 4.02 3.62 -16.15
CA GLY A 197 3.46 4.86 -15.64
C GLY A 197 3.71 5.07 -14.13
N ILE A 198 4.81 4.51 -13.59
CA ILE A 198 5.21 4.73 -12.21
C ILE A 198 5.74 6.16 -12.08
N VAL A 199 5.20 6.93 -11.16
CA VAL A 199 5.65 8.30 -10.91
C VAL A 199 6.11 8.44 -9.48
N MET A 200 7.34 8.90 -9.28
CA MET A 200 7.85 9.32 -7.98
C MET A 200 8.18 10.80 -8.05
N ASP A 201 7.57 11.59 -7.18
CA ASP A 201 7.78 13.03 -7.10
C ASP A 201 8.03 13.44 -5.64
N SER A 202 9.15 14.10 -5.37
CA SER A 202 9.45 14.61 -4.03
C SER A 202 9.41 13.50 -2.98
N VAL A 203 10.14 12.40 -3.25
CA VAL A 203 10.28 11.25 -2.35
C VAL A 203 11.61 11.37 -1.62
N ASN A 204 11.60 11.42 -0.29
CA ASN A 204 12.82 11.58 0.50
C ASN A 204 12.85 10.58 1.67
N LEU A 205 13.60 9.50 1.49
CA LEU A 205 13.76 8.43 2.48
C LEU A 205 15.19 8.37 2.99
N TRP A 206 15.37 8.15 4.29
CA TRP A 206 16.68 8.00 4.95
C TRP A 206 16.71 6.79 5.87
N SER A 207 17.89 6.35 6.30
CA SER A 207 18.00 5.24 7.25
C SER A 207 17.61 5.68 8.66
N SER A 208 16.91 4.83 9.40
CA SER A 208 16.72 4.98 10.84
C SER A 208 18.02 4.77 11.62
N ASN A 209 19.01 4.12 11.02
CA ASN A 209 20.32 3.88 11.63
C ASN A 209 21.29 5.01 11.26
N GLU A 210 21.88 5.64 12.28
CA GLU A 210 22.81 6.75 12.09
C GLU A 210 24.04 6.33 11.26
N GLY A 211 24.37 7.11 10.23
CA GLY A 211 25.50 6.86 9.35
C GLY A 211 25.26 5.85 8.22
N GLU A 212 24.06 5.26 8.14
CA GLU A 212 23.69 4.38 7.03
C GLU A 212 22.88 5.13 5.96
N GLU A 213 23.07 4.76 4.70
CA GLU A 213 22.28 5.23 3.57
C GLU A 213 21.27 4.17 3.14
N VAL A 214 20.14 4.63 2.61
CA VAL A 214 19.17 3.74 1.96
C VAL A 214 19.43 3.70 0.45
N ARG A 215 19.05 2.58 -0.18
CA ARG A 215 19.09 2.38 -1.63
C ARG A 215 17.74 1.95 -2.17
N SER A 216 17.62 2.01 -3.49
CA SER A 216 16.50 1.44 -4.22
C SER A 216 16.88 0.11 -4.87
N HIS A 217 15.89 -0.70 -5.18
CA HIS A 217 15.97 -1.83 -6.08
C HIS A 217 14.84 -1.68 -7.12
N CYS A 218 15.17 -1.78 -8.41
CA CYS A 218 14.17 -1.74 -9.45
C CYS A 218 14.45 -2.71 -10.60
N ILE A 219 13.45 -3.51 -10.95
CA ILE A 219 13.40 -4.34 -12.15
C ILE A 219 12.02 -4.27 -12.79
N GLY A 220 11.96 -4.29 -14.12
CA GLY A 220 10.72 -4.44 -14.88
C GLY A 220 9.70 -3.32 -14.69
N ALA A 221 10.12 -2.11 -14.30
CA ALA A 221 9.24 -0.96 -14.16
C ALA A 221 9.68 0.20 -15.06
N ASP A 222 8.72 0.95 -15.58
CA ASP A 222 8.93 2.15 -16.39
C ASP A 222 8.13 3.34 -15.83
N GLY A 223 8.71 4.53 -15.96
CA GLY A 223 8.07 5.77 -15.53
C GLY A 223 9.05 6.90 -15.24
N TYR A 224 8.66 7.80 -14.33
CA TYR A 224 9.37 9.05 -14.09
C TYR A 224 9.68 9.29 -12.61
N ALA A 225 10.90 9.77 -12.37
CA ALA A 225 11.28 10.41 -11.12
C ALA A 225 11.34 11.92 -11.36
N MET A 226 10.69 12.71 -10.52
CA MET A 226 10.57 14.16 -10.64
C MET A 226 11.01 14.84 -9.34
N ASN A 227 11.56 16.04 -9.46
CA ASN A 227 12.13 16.79 -8.33
C ASN A 227 13.14 15.90 -7.56
N GLN A 228 13.21 16.02 -6.24
CA GLN A 228 14.12 15.21 -5.43
C GLN A 228 13.51 13.83 -5.15
N VAL A 229 14.18 12.77 -5.61
CA VAL A 229 13.85 11.36 -5.27
C VAL A 229 15.09 10.70 -4.66
N THR A 230 15.03 10.44 -3.35
CA THR A 230 16.06 9.79 -2.55
C THR A 230 15.46 8.56 -1.85
N PRO A 231 16.02 7.35 -2.02
CA PRO A 231 17.15 7.03 -2.90
C PRO A 231 16.76 7.09 -4.39
N ALA A 232 17.75 7.36 -5.25
CA ALA A 232 17.53 7.38 -6.70
C ALA A 232 17.06 5.99 -7.20
N VAL A 233 16.10 5.97 -8.13
CA VAL A 233 15.50 4.73 -8.66
C VAL A 233 15.93 4.51 -10.11
N SER A 234 16.75 3.48 -10.35
CA SER A 234 17.50 3.30 -11.61
C SER A 234 16.65 3.09 -12.87
N CYS A 235 15.47 2.52 -12.72
CA CYS A 235 14.56 2.24 -13.84
C CYS A 235 13.63 3.41 -14.18
N LEU A 236 13.59 4.48 -13.36
CA LEU A 236 12.72 5.63 -13.59
C LEU A 236 13.52 6.73 -14.27
N THR A 237 12.95 7.29 -15.34
CA THR A 237 13.56 8.38 -16.09
C THR A 237 13.48 9.67 -15.27
N GLN A 238 14.63 10.30 -15.01
CA GLN A 238 14.68 11.59 -14.33
C GLN A 238 14.09 12.70 -15.21
N ARG A 239 13.12 13.43 -14.67
CA ARG A 239 12.54 14.63 -15.27
C ARG A 239 12.69 15.79 -14.30
N ASN A 240 13.63 16.67 -14.61
CA ASN A 240 13.67 17.98 -13.99
C ASN A 240 12.59 18.82 -14.67
N LEU A 241 11.58 19.28 -13.93
CA LEU A 241 10.75 20.38 -14.41
C LEU A 241 11.68 21.58 -14.56
N ALA A 242 11.91 22.01 -15.81
CA ALA A 242 12.63 23.25 -16.07
C ALA A 242 11.89 24.36 -15.33
N THR A 243 12.62 25.02 -14.42
CA THR A 243 12.19 26.22 -13.67
C THR A 243 11.71 27.32 -14.60
#